data_AF-A0A7X9HTB1-F1
#
_entry.id   AF-A0A7X9HTB1-F1
#
_cell.length_a   1.000
_cell.length_b   1.000
_cell.length_c   1.000
_cell.angle_alpha   90.00
_cell.angle_beta   90.00
_cell.angle_gamma   90.00
#
_symmetry.space_group_name_H-M   'P 1'
#
loop_
_entity.id
_entity.type
_entity.pdbx_description
1 polymer ?
#
loop_
_entity_poly.entity_id
_entity_poly.type
_entity_poly.pdbx_seq_one_letter_code
_entity_poly.pdbx_strand_id
1 'polypeptide(L)'
;YLVIASVLAWGLGDAAAALVGKRFGRHFIVGKLIEGRKSLEGTLAMFAVSFVSVIVVLIAYGAVKWYGYAPIAIITAAVCAVVELYTKNGMDTLTCPLAAAATMIPLVRLLGV
;
A
#
# COMPACT_ATOMS: atom_id res chain seq x y z
N TYR A 1 -14.67 -6.09 -4.58
CA TYR A 1 -13.62 -6.21 -3.53
C TYR A 1 -12.32 -5.51 -3.92
N LEU A 2 -11.85 -5.57 -5.18
CA LEU A 2 -10.59 -4.91 -5.59
C LEU A 2 -10.56 -3.39 -5.30
N VAL A 3 -11.61 -2.66 -5.65
CA VAL A 3 -11.72 -1.21 -5.35
C VAL A 3 -11.66 -0.95 -3.84
N ILE A 4 -12.35 -1.77 -3.05
CA ILE A 4 -12.36 -1.68 -1.58
C ILE A 4 -10.95 -1.93 -1.03
N ALA A 5 -10.28 -2.97 -1.51
CA ALA A 5 -8.90 -3.28 -1.13
C ALA A 5 -7.95 -2.13 -1.47
N SER A 6 -8.05 -1.54 -2.67
CA SER A 6 -7.20 -0.42 -3.10
C SER A 6 -7.41 0.82 -2.25
N VAL A 7 -8.66 1.19 -1.97
CA VAL A 7 -8.99 2.39 -1.19
C VAL A 7 -8.60 2.20 0.27
N LEU A 8 -8.84 1.02 0.86
CA LEU A 8 -8.42 0.74 2.24
C LEU A 8 -6.89 0.66 2.37
N ALA A 9 -6.21 0.02 1.42
CA ALA A 9 -4.76 -0.08 1.39
C ALA A 9 -4.11 1.30 1.38
N TRP A 10 -4.61 2.20 0.53
CA TRP A 10 -4.14 3.58 0.50
C TRP A 10 -4.59 4.37 1.73
N GLY A 11 -5.89 4.48 2.00
CA GLY A 11 -6.40 5.38 3.04
C GLY A 11 -5.92 5.04 4.45
N LEU A 12 -5.93 3.75 4.82
CA LEU A 12 -5.40 3.33 6.12
C LEU A 12 -3.86 3.38 6.13
N GLY A 13 -3.22 3.04 5.02
CA GLY A 13 -1.77 3.06 4.87
C GLY A 13 -1.19 4.47 5.00
N ASP A 14 -1.78 5.44 4.33
CA ASP A 14 -1.37 6.85 4.35
C ASP A 14 -1.59 7.48 5.74
N ALA A 15 -2.75 7.22 6.36
CA ALA A 15 -3.00 7.64 7.74
C ALA A 15 -1.95 7.06 8.70
N ALA A 16 -1.58 5.79 8.54
CA ALA A 16 -0.54 5.15 9.33
C ALA A 16 0.85 5.74 9.08
N ALA A 17 1.21 6.02 7.82
CA ALA A 17 2.45 6.70 7.47
C ALA A 17 2.54 8.08 8.10
N ALA A 18 1.46 8.85 8.07
CA ALA A 18 1.41 10.19 8.66
C ALA A 18 1.55 10.13 10.19
N LEU A 19 0.85 9.22 10.86
CA LEU A 19 0.89 9.08 12.32
C LEU A 19 2.26 8.57 12.80
N VAL A 20 2.75 7.47 12.22
CA VAL A 20 4.04 6.87 12.61
C VAL A 20 5.18 7.77 12.17
N GLY A 21 5.11 8.37 10.98
CA GLY A 21 6.15 9.27 10.51
C GLY A 21 6.27 10.55 11.32
N LYS A 22 5.16 11.11 11.84
CA LYS A 22 5.22 12.26 12.75
C LYS A 22 5.70 11.89 14.15
N ARG A 23 5.32 10.72 14.67
CA ARG A 23 5.62 10.33 16.06
C ARG A 23 6.99 9.66 16.22
N PHE A 24 7.38 8.83 15.27
CA PHE A 24 8.56 7.96 15.32
C PHE A 24 9.55 8.22 14.18
N GLY A 25 9.29 9.18 13.29
CA GLY A 25 10.18 9.51 12.18
C GLY A 25 11.55 9.92 12.69
N ARG A 26 12.54 9.03 12.52
CA ARG A 26 13.94 9.26 12.88
C ARG A 26 14.81 9.25 11.65
N HIS A 27 14.54 8.33 10.72
CA HIS A 27 15.29 8.20 9.48
C HIS A 27 14.50 8.79 8.33
N PHE A 28 14.85 10.02 7.95
CA PHE A 28 14.21 10.71 6.84
C PHE A 28 14.89 10.35 5.52
N ILE A 29 14.08 9.95 4.55
CA ILE A 29 14.49 9.76 3.17
C ILE A 29 14.35 11.12 2.47
N VAL A 30 15.47 11.65 1.99
CA VAL A 30 15.51 12.90 1.21
C VAL A 30 16.05 12.55 -0.17
N GLY A 31 15.27 12.83 -1.20
CA GLY A 31 15.65 12.55 -2.58
C GLY A 31 15.05 13.57 -3.54
N LYS A 32 15.70 13.78 -4.69
CA LYS A 32 15.25 14.75 -5.72
C LYS A 32 13.83 14.44 -6.25
N LEU A 33 13.39 13.20 -6.09
CA LEU A 33 12.08 12.68 -6.49
C LEU A 33 11.09 12.54 -5.31
N ILE A 34 11.49 12.83 -4.08
CA ILE A 34 10.64 12.70 -2.89
C ILE A 34 10.23 14.11 -2.47
N GLU A 35 8.93 14.34 -2.28
CA GLU A 35 8.46 15.62 -1.78
C GLU A 35 8.63 15.71 -0.26
N GLY A 36 9.31 16.76 0.20
CA GLY A 36 9.50 17.03 1.62
C GLY A 36 10.42 16.03 2.32
N ARG A 37 10.07 15.68 3.57
CA ARG A 37 10.77 14.67 4.39
C ARG A 37 9.82 13.51 4.65
N LYS A 38 9.94 12.41 3.91
CA LYS A 38 9.28 11.14 4.28
C LYS A 38 10.19 10.34 5.21
N SER A 39 9.61 9.64 6.17
CA SER A 39 10.38 8.81 7.11
C SER A 39 10.31 7.35 6.70
N LEU A 40 11.41 6.61 6.87
CA LEU A 40 11.43 5.16 6.68
C LEU A 40 10.40 4.47 7.57
N GLU A 41 10.24 4.97 8.80
CA GLU A 41 9.27 4.44 9.75
C GLU A 41 7.83 4.63 9.25
N GLY A 42 7.52 5.78 8.65
CA GLY A 42 6.23 6.04 8.02
C GLY A 42 5.96 5.11 6.82
N THR A 43 6.95 4.91 5.94
CA THR A 43 6.82 4.00 4.79
C THR A 43 6.63 2.54 5.23
N LEU A 44 7.34 2.10 6.28
CA LEU A 44 7.14 0.77 6.88
C LEU A 44 5.76 0.63 7.51
N ALA A 45 5.26 1.67 8.17
CA ALA A 45 3.91 1.68 8.73
C ALA A 45 2.84 1.57 7.64
N MET A 46 2.98 2.32 6.54
CA MET A 46 2.10 2.18 5.39
C MET A 46 2.14 0.77 4.84
N PHE A 47 3.33 0.21 4.59
CA PHE A 47 3.46 -1.16 4.11
C PHE A 47 2.71 -2.15 5.01
N ALA A 48 2.92 -2.09 6.33
CA ALA A 48 2.27 -3.00 7.27
C ALA A 48 0.74 -2.86 7.27
N VAL A 49 0.23 -1.63 7.30
CA VAL A 49 -1.21 -1.38 7.35
C VAL A 49 -1.88 -1.67 6.01
N SER A 50 -1.26 -1.32 4.88
CA SER A 50 -1.73 -1.70 3.54
C SER A 50 -1.75 -3.23 3.39
N PHE A 51 -0.71 -3.94 3.86
CA PHE A 51 -0.66 -5.40 3.82
C PHE A 51 -1.83 -6.03 4.59
N VAL A 52 -2.05 -5.60 5.84
CA VAL A 52 -3.17 -6.08 6.67
C VAL A 52 -4.51 -5.73 6.03
N SER A 53 -4.66 -4.54 5.45
CA SER A 53 -5.90 -4.13 4.80
C SER A 53 -6.22 -4.99 3.58
N VAL A 54 -5.24 -5.22 2.71
CA VAL A 54 -5.41 -6.04 1.49
C VAL A 54 -5.69 -7.49 1.86
N ILE A 55 -4.94 -8.08 2.79
CA ILE A 55 -5.11 -9.49 3.15
C ILE A 55 -6.49 -9.74 3.79
N VAL A 56 -6.96 -8.85 4.66
CA VAL A 56 -8.29 -8.95 5.29
C VAL A 56 -9.38 -8.88 4.23
N VAL A 57 -9.29 -7.96 3.26
CA VAL A 57 -10.29 -7.85 2.18
C VAL A 57 -10.26 -9.09 1.29
N LEU A 58 -9.09 -9.62 0.92
CA LEU A 58 -9.02 -10.81 0.07
C LEU A 58 -9.59 -12.06 0.76
N ILE A 59 -9.33 -12.23 2.06
CA ILE A 59 -9.88 -13.33 2.87
C ILE A 59 -11.40 -13.17 3.01
N ALA A 60 -11.88 -11.98 3.38
CA ALA A 60 -13.31 -11.72 3.61
C ALA A 60 -14.17 -11.98 2.36
N TYR A 61 -13.62 -11.74 1.17
CA TYR A 61 -14.32 -11.95 -0.10
C TYR A 61 -13.97 -13.27 -0.80
N GLY A 62 -13.12 -14.12 -0.20
CA GLY A 62 -12.73 -15.41 -0.79
C GLY A 62 -12.12 -15.28 -2.19
N ALA A 63 -11.37 -14.20 -2.44
CA ALA A 63 -11.04 -13.77 -3.80
C ALA A 63 -10.11 -14.71 -4.59
N VAL A 64 -9.27 -15.48 -3.89
CA VAL A 64 -8.28 -16.43 -4.46
C VAL A 64 -8.15 -17.64 -3.53
N LYS A 65 -7.40 -18.68 -3.94
CA LYS A 65 -7.04 -19.79 -3.03
C LYS A 65 -6.14 -19.32 -1.88
N TRP A 66 -6.10 -20.09 -0.81
CA TRP A 66 -5.38 -19.77 0.43
C TRP A 66 -3.90 -19.35 0.24
N TYR A 67 -3.22 -19.93 -0.75
CA TYR A 67 -1.82 -19.61 -1.06
C TYR A 67 -1.63 -18.27 -1.79
N GLY A 68 -2.69 -17.72 -2.40
CA GLY A 68 -2.64 -16.46 -3.16
C GLY A 68 -2.73 -15.21 -2.29
N TYR A 69 -3.30 -15.29 -1.08
CA TYR A 69 -3.56 -14.11 -0.25
C TYR A 69 -2.28 -13.37 0.16
N ALA A 70 -1.30 -14.09 0.71
CA ALA A 70 -0.05 -13.52 1.19
C ALA A 70 0.78 -12.85 0.07
N PRO A 71 1.08 -13.51 -1.07
CA PRO A 71 1.88 -12.89 -2.12
C PRO A 71 1.20 -11.67 -2.75
N ILE A 72 -0.12 -11.71 -2.96
CA ILE A 72 -0.86 -10.56 -3.49
C ILE A 72 -0.76 -9.39 -2.52
N ALA A 73 -1.05 -9.60 -1.24
CA ALA A 73 -1.01 -8.55 -0.24
C ALA A 73 0.40 -7.95 -0.07
N ILE A 74 1.45 -8.77 -0.07
CA ILE A 74 2.84 -8.30 0.05
C ILE A 74 3.22 -7.43 -1.15
N ILE A 75 2.98 -7.90 -2.37
CA ILE A 75 3.37 -7.16 -3.58
C ILE A 75 2.57 -5.86 -3.68
N THR A 76 1.26 -5.91 -3.46
CA THR A 76 0.41 -4.72 -3.50
C THR A 76 0.81 -3.70 -2.44
N ALA A 77 1.06 -4.12 -1.20
CA ALA A 77 1.49 -3.22 -0.14
C ALA A 77 2.87 -2.59 -0.41
N ALA A 78 3.82 -3.38 -0.96
CA ALA A 78 5.13 -2.88 -1.35
C ALA A 78 5.02 -1.82 -2.45
N VAL A 79 4.21 -2.08 -3.48
CA VAL A 79 4.00 -1.11 -4.56
C VAL A 79 3.31 0.14 -4.05
N CYS A 80 2.30 0.04 -3.19
CA CYS A 80 1.68 1.21 -2.57
C CYS A 80 2.69 2.04 -1.76
N ALA A 81 3.51 1.41 -0.92
CA ALA A 81 4.52 2.12 -0.12
C ALA A 81 5.60 2.80 -0.99
N VAL A 82 5.97 2.18 -2.10
CA VAL A 82 6.93 2.76 -3.07
C VAL A 82 6.29 3.92 -3.83
N VAL A 83 5.08 3.75 -4.36
CA VAL A 83 4.36 4.80 -5.08
C VAL A 83 4.13 6.00 -4.18
N GLU A 84 3.74 5.77 -2.93
CA GLU A 84 3.65 6.80 -1.92
C GLU A 84 4.97 7.56 -1.81
N LEU A 85 6.09 6.86 -1.65
CA LEU A 85 7.40 7.49 -1.48
C LEU A 85 7.78 8.43 -2.63
N TYR A 86 7.45 8.05 -3.87
CA TYR A 86 7.79 8.82 -5.08
C TYR A 86 6.73 9.82 -5.52
N THR A 87 5.52 9.76 -4.95
CA THR A 87 4.45 10.66 -5.34
C THR A 87 4.62 12.04 -4.70
N LYS A 88 4.31 13.07 -5.49
CA LYS A 88 4.40 14.49 -5.12
C LYS A 88 3.04 15.18 -5.21
N ASN A 89 2.92 16.32 -4.56
CA ASN A 89 1.81 17.26 -4.50
C ASN A 89 0.47 16.64 -4.04
N GLY A 90 0.48 15.63 -3.17
CA GLY A 90 -0.76 14.97 -2.70
C GLY A 90 -1.49 14.18 -3.80
N MET A 91 -0.79 13.81 -4.88
CA MET A 91 -1.32 12.89 -5.91
C MET A 91 -1.36 11.43 -5.43
N ASP A 92 -0.89 11.15 -4.21
CA ASP A 92 -0.95 9.84 -3.54
C ASP A 92 -2.39 9.32 -3.49
N THR A 93 -3.35 10.23 -3.28
CA THR A 93 -4.80 10.00 -3.36
C THR A 93 -5.29 9.31 -4.62
N LEU A 94 -4.63 9.53 -5.76
CA LEU A 94 -4.96 8.89 -7.04
C LEU A 94 -3.99 7.77 -7.39
N THR A 95 -2.69 8.02 -7.24
CA THR A 95 -1.64 7.10 -7.67
C THR A 95 -1.58 5.83 -6.83
N CYS A 96 -1.76 5.91 -5.51
CA CYS A 96 -1.70 4.75 -4.62
C CYS A 96 -2.86 3.75 -4.87
N PRO A 97 -4.14 4.18 -4.93
CA PRO A 97 -5.24 3.28 -5.28
C PRO A 97 -5.13 2.69 -6.69
N LEU A 98 -4.68 3.49 -7.66
CA LEU A 98 -4.47 3.03 -9.04
C LEU A 98 -3.35 1.99 -9.12
N ALA A 99 -2.22 2.22 -8.43
CA ALA A 99 -1.13 1.26 -8.36
C ALA A 99 -1.54 -0.03 -7.62
N ALA A 100 -2.33 0.10 -6.56
CA ALA A 100 -2.91 -1.04 -5.85
C ALA A 100 -3.80 -1.87 -6.79
N ALA A 101 -4.66 -1.22 -7.58
CA ALA A 101 -5.52 -1.91 -8.54
C ALA A 101 -4.70 -2.54 -9.68
N ALA A 102 -3.74 -1.81 -10.24
CA ALA A 102 -2.88 -2.27 -11.32
C ALA A 102 -2.01 -3.47 -10.92
N THR A 103 -1.68 -3.62 -9.63
CA THR A 103 -0.98 -4.81 -9.11
C THR A 103 -1.94 -5.95 -8.79
N MET A 104 -3.06 -5.69 -8.12
CA MET A 104 -4.00 -6.73 -7.72
C MET A 104 -4.69 -7.38 -8.93
N ILE A 105 -5.04 -6.63 -9.98
CA ILE A 105 -5.71 -7.16 -11.18
C ILE A 105 -4.92 -8.34 -11.81
N PRO A 106 -3.66 -8.18 -12.24
CA PRO A 106 -2.90 -9.28 -12.83
C PRO A 106 -2.60 -10.39 -11.81
N LEU A 107 -2.29 -10.06 -10.56
CA LEU A 107 -1.96 -11.08 -9.56
C LEU A 107 -3.15 -11.96 -9.20
N VAL A 108 -4.35 -11.37 -9.07
CA VAL A 108 -5.58 -12.13 -8.86
C VAL A 108 -5.94 -12.94 -10.11
N ARG A 109 -5.63 -12.47 -11.33
CA ARG A 109 -5.83 -13.25 -12.56
C ARG A 109 -4.87 -14.42 -12.70
N LEU A 110 -3.64 -14.29 -12.20
CA LEU A 110 -2.61 -15.34 -12.26
C LEU A 110 -2.74 -16.37 -11.13
N LEU A 111 -3.16 -15.94 -9.94
CA LEU A 111 -3.26 -16.77 -8.74
C LEU A 111 -4.70 -17.17 -8.40
N GLY A 112 -5.69 -16.50 -8.99
CA GLY A 112 -7.08 -16.91 -9.02
C GLY A 112 -7.30 -17.98 -10.08
N VAL A 113 -8.26 -18.86 -9.81
CA VAL A 113 -8.63 -19.99 -10.69
C VAL A 113 -9.57 -19.51 -11.77
#